data_AF-A0A0Q7E7H3-F1
#
_entry.id   AF-A0A0Q7E7H3-F1
#
_cell.length_a   1.000
_cell.length_b   1.000
_cell.length_c   1.000
_cell.angle_alpha   90.00
_cell.angle_beta   90.00
_cell.angle_gamma   90.00
#
_symmetry.space_group_name_H-M   'P 1'
#
loop_
_entity.id
_entity.type
_entity.pdbx_description
1 polymer ?
#
loop_
_entity_poly.entity_id
_entity_poly.type
_entity_poly.pdbx_seq_one_letter_code
_entity_poly.pdbx_strand_id
1 'polypeptide(L)'
;MFDVTLPTSTYDFTTEVKYYLRSYRAYFDVRFALENYPAEGMTLSRWKVYWAGVCSLLKTSIHMMRHDARSCLPGPLKETLVSSWNELRQNKSQYPLFWDFIDRERHNILKEYEFSAYETYLSPDGKQTYPSLLESIDLQGVLLIRGGTYDGRDALELAKEGASWVGSYLDDTMRRAGLDPDERVTSRQFLKRQTGQPDAPTDRPRPIGGRLANYLAGQSATDESDEDEKPTGNDPA
;
A
#
# COMPACT_ATOMS: atom_id res chain seq x y z
N MET A 1 14.69 16.28 -1.59
CA MET A 1 14.72 15.06 -0.76
C MET A 1 13.58 15.20 0.22
N PHE A 2 12.42 14.60 -0.05
CA PHE A 2 11.28 14.69 0.87
C PHE A 2 11.47 13.60 1.93
N ASP A 3 12.02 14.01 3.05
CA ASP A 3 12.08 13.20 4.25
C ASP A 3 10.63 13.02 4.73
N VAL A 4 10.13 11.79 4.69
CA VAL A 4 8.82 11.50 5.28
C VAL A 4 9.04 11.37 6.77
N THR A 5 9.21 12.54 7.40
CA THR A 5 9.25 12.70 8.85
C THR A 5 7.86 12.36 9.38
N LEU A 6 7.78 11.26 10.14
CA LEU A 6 6.66 11.05 11.03
C LEU A 6 6.53 12.31 11.93
N PRO A 7 5.32 12.85 12.15
CA PRO A 7 5.15 14.07 12.94
C PRO A 7 5.85 13.94 14.31
N THR A 8 6.70 14.90 14.67
CA THR A 8 7.50 14.88 15.90
C THR A 8 6.68 15.06 17.18
N SER A 9 5.40 15.46 17.10
CA SER A 9 4.47 15.44 18.25
C SER A 9 3.74 14.10 18.42
N THR A 10 4.41 13.01 18.06
CA THR A 10 3.83 11.70 17.73
C THR A 10 3.06 11.09 18.90
N TYR A 11 1.78 10.84 18.70
CA TYR A 11 1.07 9.80 19.44
C TYR A 11 1.86 8.49 19.28
N ASP A 12 2.29 7.92 20.40
CA ASP A 12 2.86 6.58 20.43
C ASP A 12 1.71 5.61 20.12
N PHE A 13 1.63 5.13 18.89
CA PHE A 13 0.62 4.16 18.48
C PHE A 13 1.27 2.79 18.32
N THR A 14 0.48 1.75 18.58
CA THR A 14 0.90 0.36 18.46
C THR A 14 0.22 -0.27 17.26
N THR A 15 1.01 -0.73 16.29
CA THR A 15 0.51 -1.43 15.10
C THR A 15 1.41 -2.62 14.76
N GLU A 16 0.96 -3.47 13.85
CA GLU A 16 1.76 -4.59 13.33
C GLU A 16 2.90 -4.07 12.45
N VAL A 17 4.08 -4.70 12.53
CA VAL A 17 5.30 -4.30 11.80
C VAL A 17 5.03 -4.09 10.31
N LYS A 18 4.24 -4.97 9.69
CA LYS A 18 3.93 -4.89 8.26
C LYS A 18 3.28 -3.58 7.83
N TYR A 19 2.48 -2.94 8.68
CA TYR A 19 1.80 -1.67 8.33
C TYR A 19 2.73 -0.45 8.30
N TYR A 20 3.98 -0.55 8.77
CA TYR A 20 4.97 0.50 8.56
C TYR A 20 5.42 0.61 7.09
N LEU A 21 5.25 -0.45 6.29
CA LEU A 21 5.61 -0.47 4.88
C LEU A 21 4.49 0.11 4.00
N ARG A 22 4.85 0.96 3.03
CA ARG A 22 3.89 1.46 2.02
C ARG A 22 3.49 0.35 1.05
N SER A 23 4.42 -0.53 0.71
CA SER A 23 4.18 -1.74 -0.08
C SER A 23 3.04 -2.58 0.51
N TYR A 24 3.10 -2.84 1.81
CA TYR A 24 2.07 -3.62 2.49
C TYR A 24 0.73 -2.90 2.57
N ARG A 25 0.71 -1.58 2.80
CA ARG A 25 -0.53 -0.80 2.78
C ARG A 25 -1.20 -0.82 1.41
N ALA A 26 -0.45 -0.64 0.33
CA ALA A 26 -0.97 -0.77 -1.03
C ALA A 26 -1.51 -2.18 -1.31
N TYR A 27 -0.84 -3.23 -0.81
CA TYR A 27 -1.35 -4.60 -0.87
C TYR A 27 -2.67 -4.77 -0.08
N PHE A 28 -2.75 -4.20 1.12
CA PHE A 28 -3.95 -4.26 1.94
C PHE A 28 -5.15 -3.61 1.24
N ASP A 29 -4.94 -2.49 0.53
CA ASP A 29 -5.99 -1.86 -0.28
C ASP A 29 -6.47 -2.78 -1.42
N VAL A 30 -5.58 -3.54 -2.06
CA VAL A 30 -5.97 -4.57 -3.05
C VAL A 30 -6.84 -5.64 -2.39
N ARG A 31 -6.40 -6.17 -1.25
CA ARG A 31 -7.11 -7.25 -0.57
C ARG A 31 -8.52 -6.79 -0.19
N PHE A 32 -8.62 -5.60 0.39
CA PHE A 32 -9.90 -4.98 0.71
C PHE A 32 -10.78 -4.81 -0.53
N ALA A 33 -10.21 -4.31 -1.64
CA ALA A 33 -10.96 -4.16 -2.88
C ALA A 33 -11.52 -5.50 -3.38
N LEU A 34 -10.71 -6.56 -3.40
CA LEU A 34 -11.09 -7.90 -3.89
C LEU A 34 -12.11 -8.59 -2.98
N GLU A 35 -11.98 -8.45 -1.67
CA GLU A 35 -12.95 -8.96 -0.68
C GLU A 35 -14.31 -8.27 -0.80
N ASN A 36 -14.31 -6.99 -1.21
CA ASN A 36 -15.51 -6.17 -1.39
C ASN A 36 -15.89 -6.02 -2.86
N TYR A 37 -15.52 -6.98 -3.72
CA TYR A 37 -15.87 -6.96 -5.13
C TYR A 37 -17.41 -6.99 -5.28
N PRO A 38 -18.02 -5.96 -5.91
CA PRO A 38 -19.46 -5.95 -6.13
C PRO A 38 -19.84 -6.96 -7.21
N ALA A 39 -20.25 -8.15 -6.80
CA ALA A 39 -20.65 -9.22 -7.70
C ALA A 39 -21.93 -8.88 -8.51
N GLU A 40 -22.80 -8.04 -7.97
CA GLU A 40 -24.08 -7.68 -8.58
C GLU A 40 -24.08 -6.23 -9.08
N GLY A 41 -24.77 -5.99 -10.21
CA GLY A 41 -25.00 -4.63 -10.75
C GLY A 41 -23.74 -3.91 -11.24
N MET A 42 -22.63 -4.63 -11.48
CA MET A 42 -21.41 -4.05 -12.02
C MET A 42 -21.50 -3.94 -13.55
N THR A 43 -21.54 -2.72 -14.07
CA THR A 43 -21.43 -2.48 -15.51
C THR A 43 -20.01 -2.74 -16.00
N LEU A 44 -19.83 -3.09 -17.28
CA LEU A 44 -18.51 -3.30 -17.88
C LEU A 44 -17.55 -2.11 -17.68
N SER A 45 -18.04 -0.88 -17.79
CA SER A 45 -17.23 0.32 -17.55
C SER A 45 -16.79 0.44 -16.09
N ARG A 46 -17.68 0.13 -15.13
CA ARG A 46 -17.34 0.12 -13.71
C ARG A 46 -16.34 -0.98 -13.39
N TRP A 47 -16.51 -2.15 -14.00
CA TRP A 47 -15.57 -3.25 -13.91
C TRP A 47 -14.19 -2.85 -14.42
N LYS A 48 -14.08 -2.24 -15.61
CA LYS A 48 -12.80 -1.80 -16.18
C LYS A 48 -12.04 -0.85 -15.26
N VAL A 49 -12.74 0.13 -14.67
CA VAL A 49 -12.14 1.07 -13.71
C VAL A 49 -11.67 0.33 -12.46
N TYR A 50 -12.51 -0.56 -11.92
CA TYR A 50 -12.18 -1.38 -10.75
C TYR A 50 -10.94 -2.25 -11.03
N TRP A 51 -10.92 -2.96 -12.16
CA TRP A 51 -9.84 -3.84 -12.59
C TRP A 51 -8.52 -3.10 -12.80
N ALA A 52 -8.58 -1.93 -13.44
CA ALA A 52 -7.43 -1.03 -13.59
C ALA A 52 -6.87 -0.62 -12.22
N GLY A 53 -7.73 -0.33 -11.24
CA GLY A 53 -7.36 -0.02 -9.87
C GLY A 53 -6.64 -1.19 -9.18
N VAL A 54 -7.24 -2.37 -9.21
CA VAL A 54 -6.67 -3.60 -8.63
C VAL A 54 -5.29 -3.92 -9.22
N CYS A 55 -5.17 -3.98 -10.56
CA CYS A 55 -3.90 -4.28 -11.23
C CYS A 55 -2.84 -3.21 -10.94
N SER A 56 -3.25 -1.94 -10.88
CA SER A 56 -2.35 -0.83 -10.53
C SER A 56 -1.83 -0.95 -9.10
N LEU A 57 -2.70 -1.26 -8.15
CA LEU A 57 -2.33 -1.40 -6.73
C LEU A 57 -1.49 -2.66 -6.49
N LEU A 58 -1.80 -3.79 -7.13
CA LEU A 58 -0.97 -5.01 -7.12
C LEU A 58 0.45 -4.74 -7.62
N LYS A 59 0.57 -3.98 -8.70
CA LYS A 59 1.89 -3.59 -9.21
C LYS A 59 2.60 -2.62 -8.25
N THR A 60 1.83 -1.68 -7.69
CA THR A 60 2.34 -0.65 -6.79
C THR A 60 2.88 -1.24 -5.49
N SER A 61 2.19 -2.21 -4.90
CA SER A 61 2.62 -2.85 -3.64
C SER A 61 4.04 -3.42 -3.77
N ILE A 62 4.35 -4.14 -4.85
CA ILE A 62 5.70 -4.65 -5.09
C ILE A 62 6.68 -3.53 -5.44
N HIS A 63 6.30 -2.58 -6.31
CA HIS A 63 7.19 -1.47 -6.67
C HIS A 63 7.58 -0.57 -5.50
N MET A 64 6.68 -0.43 -4.53
CA MET A 64 6.91 0.39 -3.33
C MET A 64 7.99 -0.18 -2.41
N MET A 65 8.38 -1.46 -2.54
CA MET A 65 9.52 -2.02 -1.79
C MET A 65 10.79 -1.18 -1.95
N ARG A 66 11.02 -0.62 -3.15
CA ARG A 66 12.17 0.26 -3.44
C ARG A 66 12.09 1.60 -2.71
N HIS A 67 10.88 2.12 -2.54
CA HIS A 67 10.63 3.37 -1.82
C HIS A 67 10.70 3.15 -0.31
N ASP A 68 10.16 2.03 0.16
CA ASP A 68 10.28 1.59 1.55
C ASP A 68 11.76 1.42 1.93
N ALA A 69 12.57 0.77 1.08
CA ALA A 69 14.01 0.62 1.31
C ALA A 69 14.80 1.95 1.46
N ARG A 70 14.27 3.04 0.91
CA ARG A 70 14.85 4.40 1.02
C ARG A 70 14.29 5.19 2.20
N SER A 71 13.25 4.68 2.86
CA SER A 71 12.60 5.34 4.00
C SER A 71 13.38 5.10 5.30
N CYS A 72 12.97 5.72 6.40
CA CYS A 72 13.53 5.46 7.72
C CYS A 72 13.03 4.11 8.25
N LEU A 73 13.68 3.01 7.84
CA LEU A 73 13.45 1.63 8.26
C LEU A 73 14.74 1.01 8.86
N PRO A 74 14.64 -0.08 9.64
CA PRO A 74 15.80 -0.83 10.12
C PRO A 74 16.73 -1.28 8.98
N GLY A 75 18.04 -1.23 9.20
CA GLY A 75 19.06 -1.57 8.19
C GLY A 75 18.84 -2.94 7.52
N PRO A 76 18.71 -4.03 8.29
CA PRO A 76 18.46 -5.36 7.73
C PRO A 76 17.21 -5.43 6.84
N LEU A 77 16.14 -4.70 7.19
CA LEU A 77 14.92 -4.66 6.38
C LEU A 77 15.13 -3.92 5.05
N LYS A 78 15.89 -2.82 5.06
CA LYS A 78 16.22 -2.09 3.82
C LYS A 78 17.00 -2.96 2.85
N GLU A 79 18.04 -3.64 3.34
CA GLU A 79 18.87 -4.54 2.54
C GLU A 79 18.06 -5.70 1.98
N THR A 80 17.17 -6.26 2.79
CA THR A 80 16.28 -7.36 2.37
C THR A 80 15.25 -6.89 1.32
N LEU A 81 14.67 -5.69 1.47
CA LEU A 81 13.77 -5.12 0.47
C LEU A 81 14.48 -4.88 -0.88
N VAL A 82 15.71 -4.36 -0.86
CA VAL A 82 16.51 -4.14 -2.08
C VAL A 82 16.87 -5.46 -2.75
N SER A 83 17.37 -6.42 -1.99
CA SER A 83 17.75 -7.74 -2.53
C SER A 83 16.54 -8.49 -3.08
N SER A 84 15.41 -8.51 -2.37
CA SER A 84 14.16 -9.15 -2.82
C SER A 84 13.62 -8.51 -4.09
N TRP A 85 13.70 -7.18 -4.23
CA TRP A 85 13.33 -6.52 -5.48
C TRP A 85 14.27 -6.88 -6.64
N ASN A 86 15.58 -6.98 -6.37
CA ASN A 86 16.55 -7.36 -7.39
C ASN A 86 16.40 -8.83 -7.82
N GLU A 87 16.15 -9.72 -6.87
CA GLU A 87 15.84 -11.14 -7.10
C GLU A 87 14.64 -11.28 -8.04
N LEU A 88 13.53 -10.61 -7.73
CA LEU A 88 12.32 -10.59 -8.56
C LEU A 88 12.62 -10.14 -10.01
N ARG A 89 13.50 -9.16 -10.19
CA ARG A 89 13.90 -8.64 -11.51
C ARG A 89 14.82 -9.56 -12.28
N GLN A 90 15.75 -10.23 -11.61
CA GLN A 90 16.75 -11.09 -12.22
C GLN A 90 16.15 -12.44 -12.61
N ASN A 91 15.23 -12.96 -11.80
CA ASN A 91 14.66 -14.30 -11.96
C ASN A 91 13.23 -14.26 -12.49
N LYS A 92 12.96 -13.50 -13.56
CA LYS A 92 11.58 -13.26 -14.03
C LYS A 92 10.77 -14.54 -14.28
N SER A 93 11.40 -15.56 -14.86
CA SER A 93 10.76 -16.85 -15.16
C SER A 93 10.32 -17.62 -13.92
N GLN A 94 10.89 -17.34 -12.75
CA GLN A 94 10.49 -17.95 -11.47
C GLN A 94 9.28 -17.25 -10.83
N TYR A 95 8.90 -16.06 -11.33
CA TYR A 95 7.78 -15.27 -10.81
C TYR A 95 6.77 -14.92 -11.91
N PRO A 96 6.20 -15.91 -12.61
CA PRO A 96 5.30 -15.67 -13.73
C PRO A 96 4.04 -14.91 -13.31
N LEU A 97 3.56 -15.07 -12.08
CA LEU A 97 2.38 -14.35 -11.59
C LEU A 97 2.62 -12.84 -11.52
N PHE A 98 3.85 -12.42 -11.16
CA PHE A 98 4.19 -11.00 -11.19
C PHE A 98 4.44 -10.49 -12.60
N TRP A 99 5.25 -11.18 -13.40
CA TRP A 99 5.69 -10.67 -14.69
C TRP A 99 4.66 -10.89 -15.81
N ASP A 100 4.11 -12.10 -15.91
CA ASP A 100 3.20 -12.45 -16.99
C ASP A 100 1.76 -12.02 -16.70
N PHE A 101 1.40 -11.77 -15.45
CA PHE A 101 0.08 -11.27 -15.09
C PHE A 101 0.13 -9.83 -14.56
N ILE A 102 0.61 -9.59 -13.33
CA ILE A 102 0.47 -8.27 -12.67
C ILE A 102 1.13 -7.13 -13.46
N ASP A 103 2.39 -7.31 -13.89
CA ASP A 103 3.16 -6.32 -14.65
C ASP A 103 2.56 -6.10 -16.04
N ARG A 104 2.32 -7.19 -16.77
CA ARG A 104 1.76 -7.17 -18.13
C ARG A 104 0.37 -6.53 -18.15
N GLU A 105 -0.54 -6.98 -17.30
CA GLU A 105 -1.92 -6.51 -17.29
C GLU A 105 -1.99 -5.00 -16.97
N ARG A 106 -1.26 -4.56 -15.94
CA ARG A 106 -1.14 -3.14 -15.61
C ARG A 106 -0.52 -2.34 -16.76
N HIS A 107 0.48 -2.90 -17.45
CA HIS A 107 1.10 -2.25 -18.61
C HIS A 107 0.08 -2.04 -19.73
N ASN A 108 -0.60 -3.11 -20.15
CA ASN A 108 -1.59 -3.09 -21.23
C ASN A 108 -2.72 -2.09 -20.93
N ILE A 109 -3.29 -2.13 -19.72
CA ILE A 109 -4.38 -1.24 -19.33
C ILE A 109 -3.95 0.24 -19.36
N LEU A 110 -2.77 0.56 -18.83
CA LEU A 110 -2.36 1.96 -18.66
C LEU A 110 -1.61 2.55 -19.85
N LYS A 111 -1.11 1.72 -20.77
CA LYS A 111 -0.39 2.17 -21.97
C LYS A 111 -1.23 2.07 -23.23
N GLU A 112 -2.05 1.04 -23.32
CA GLU A 112 -2.76 0.69 -24.55
C GLU A 112 -4.29 0.67 -24.33
N TYR A 113 -4.74 0.79 -23.08
CA TYR A 113 -6.15 0.64 -22.70
C TYR A 113 -6.74 -0.71 -23.13
N GLU A 114 -5.90 -1.74 -23.13
CA GLU A 114 -6.24 -3.12 -23.43
C GLU A 114 -6.38 -3.94 -22.14
N PHE A 115 -7.41 -4.79 -22.11
CA PHE A 115 -7.76 -5.63 -20.97
C PHE A 115 -7.62 -7.09 -21.40
N SER A 116 -6.88 -7.93 -20.67
CA SER A 116 -6.83 -9.36 -21.02
C SER A 116 -8.07 -10.11 -20.56
N ALA A 117 -8.80 -9.59 -19.58
CA ALA A 117 -10.05 -10.16 -19.10
C ALA A 117 -11.24 -9.69 -19.97
N TYR A 118 -11.95 -10.66 -20.56
CA TYR A 118 -13.12 -10.41 -21.42
C TYR A 118 -14.34 -11.16 -20.91
N GLU A 119 -15.51 -10.53 -21.04
CA GLU A 119 -16.80 -11.18 -20.74
C GLU A 119 -16.98 -12.40 -21.64
N THR A 120 -17.15 -13.54 -21.01
CA THR A 120 -17.57 -14.77 -21.66
C THR A 120 -18.81 -15.27 -20.97
N TYR A 121 -19.86 -15.51 -21.76
CA TYR A 121 -21.06 -16.15 -21.24
C TYR A 121 -20.90 -17.66 -21.37
N LEU A 122 -20.88 -18.34 -20.23
CA LEU A 122 -21.00 -19.79 -20.16
C LEU A 122 -22.46 -20.13 -20.38
N SER A 123 -22.77 -20.71 -21.54
CA SER A 123 -24.07 -21.37 -21.75
C SER A 123 -24.24 -22.48 -20.69
N PRO A 124 -25.48 -22.87 -20.32
CA PRO A 124 -25.74 -24.00 -19.41
C PRO A 124 -25.03 -25.30 -19.82
N ASP A 125 -24.75 -25.46 -21.12
CA ASP A 125 -24.06 -26.60 -21.71
C ASP A 125 -22.51 -26.49 -21.67
N GLY A 126 -21.96 -25.48 -20.98
CA GLY A 126 -20.52 -25.23 -20.86
C GLY A 126 -19.84 -24.64 -22.11
N LYS A 127 -20.62 -24.33 -23.17
CA LYS A 127 -20.09 -23.64 -24.36
C LYS A 127 -19.88 -22.16 -24.10
N GLN A 128 -18.70 -21.66 -24.46
CA GLN A 128 -18.37 -20.24 -24.43
C GLN A 128 -19.09 -19.52 -25.57
N THR A 129 -19.88 -18.52 -25.23
CA THR A 129 -20.61 -17.68 -26.18
C THR A 129 -20.17 -16.24 -26.01
N TYR A 130 -19.84 -15.59 -27.12
CA TYR A 130 -19.49 -14.18 -27.16
C TYR A 130 -20.78 -13.40 -27.34
N PRO A 131 -21.09 -12.43 -26.47
CA PRO A 131 -22.33 -11.70 -26.60
C PRO A 131 -22.35 -10.78 -27.81
N SER A 132 -23.51 -10.74 -28.47
CA SER A 132 -23.92 -9.56 -29.21
C SER A 132 -24.35 -8.46 -28.23
N LEU A 133 -24.25 -7.19 -28.63
CA LEU A 133 -24.55 -5.99 -27.81
C LEU A 133 -25.97 -5.99 -27.18
N LEU A 134 -26.88 -6.85 -27.65
CA LEU A 134 -28.26 -6.97 -27.19
C LEU A 134 -28.50 -8.06 -26.12
N GLU A 135 -27.59 -9.03 -25.95
CA GLU A 135 -27.82 -10.24 -25.12
C GLU A 135 -27.27 -10.14 -23.69
N SER A 136 -26.68 -8.99 -23.33
CA SER A 136 -25.92 -8.79 -22.10
C SER A 136 -26.76 -8.48 -20.84
N ILE A 137 -28.09 -8.56 -20.93
CA ILE A 137 -28.96 -7.98 -19.89
C ILE A 137 -29.22 -8.94 -18.71
N ASP A 138 -29.09 -10.27 -18.86
CA ASP A 138 -29.50 -11.22 -17.80
C ASP A 138 -28.53 -12.39 -17.52
N LEU A 139 -27.36 -12.42 -18.16
CA LEU A 139 -26.40 -13.51 -17.95
C LEU A 139 -25.32 -13.10 -16.94
N GLN A 140 -25.04 -13.99 -15.97
CA GLN A 140 -23.96 -13.84 -15.00
C GLN A 140 -22.63 -14.16 -15.72
N GLY A 141 -22.09 -13.18 -16.43
CA GLY A 141 -20.86 -13.33 -17.20
C GLY A 141 -19.66 -13.57 -16.29
N VAL A 142 -18.84 -14.57 -16.64
CA VAL A 142 -17.52 -14.77 -16.03
C VAL A 142 -16.49 -14.07 -16.90
N LEU A 143 -15.51 -13.44 -16.27
CA LEU A 143 -14.43 -12.76 -16.97
C LEU A 143 -13.23 -13.70 -17.08
N LEU A 144 -12.90 -14.08 -18.31
CA LEU A 144 -11.79 -14.98 -18.58
C LEU A 144 -10.61 -14.20 -19.16
N ILE A 145 -9.42 -14.50 -18.69
CA ILE A 145 -8.16 -14.00 -19.23
C ILE A 145 -7.95 -14.58 -20.62
N ARG A 146 -7.53 -13.74 -21.57
CA ARG A 146 -7.19 -14.13 -22.94
C ARG A 146 -5.71 -13.93 -23.21
N GLY A 147 -5.09 -14.99 -23.73
CA GLY A 147 -3.71 -15.03 -24.17
C GLY A 147 -2.68 -15.18 -23.05
N GLY A 148 -1.49 -15.64 -23.46
CA GLY A 148 -0.34 -15.83 -22.58
C GLY A 148 -0.52 -16.98 -21.57
N THR A 149 0.29 -16.95 -20.52
CA THR A 149 0.45 -18.03 -19.52
C THR A 149 -0.84 -18.42 -18.78
N TYR A 150 -1.81 -17.50 -18.67
CA TYR A 150 -3.03 -17.67 -17.87
C TYR A 150 -4.31 -17.67 -18.71
N ASP A 151 -4.20 -17.96 -20.00
CA ASP A 151 -5.34 -18.03 -20.93
C ASP A 151 -6.45 -18.95 -20.41
N GLY A 152 -7.70 -18.49 -20.51
CA GLY A 152 -8.90 -19.21 -20.07
C GLY A 152 -9.15 -19.21 -18.57
N ARG A 153 -8.28 -18.63 -17.75
CA ARG A 153 -8.50 -18.54 -16.29
C ARG A 153 -9.49 -17.45 -15.93
N ASP A 154 -10.25 -17.67 -14.86
CA ASP A 154 -11.07 -16.61 -14.24
C ASP A 154 -10.18 -15.46 -13.76
N ALA A 155 -10.50 -14.25 -14.21
CA ALA A 155 -9.72 -13.05 -13.94
C ALA A 155 -9.75 -12.65 -12.46
N LEU A 156 -10.90 -12.77 -11.80
CA LEU A 156 -11.04 -12.41 -10.39
C LEU A 156 -10.26 -13.39 -9.50
N GLU A 157 -10.36 -14.68 -9.79
CA GLU A 157 -9.58 -15.71 -9.08
C GLU A 157 -8.08 -15.54 -9.32
N LEU A 158 -7.66 -15.23 -10.56
CA LEU A 158 -6.26 -14.92 -10.85
C LEU A 158 -5.77 -13.68 -10.10
N ALA A 159 -6.62 -12.64 -9.96
CA ALA A 159 -6.29 -11.46 -9.17
C ALA A 159 -6.16 -11.76 -7.67
N LYS A 160 -7.03 -12.62 -7.11
CA LYS A 160 -6.92 -13.10 -5.72
C LYS A 160 -5.65 -13.92 -5.49
N GLU A 161 -5.28 -14.78 -6.44
CA GLU A 161 -4.00 -15.49 -6.41
C GLU A 161 -2.84 -14.50 -6.45
N GLY A 162 -2.88 -13.51 -7.35
CA GLY A 162 -1.92 -12.42 -7.44
C GLY A 162 -1.76 -11.67 -6.12
N ALA A 163 -2.88 -11.30 -5.47
CA ALA A 163 -2.87 -10.64 -4.17
C ALA A 163 -2.28 -11.53 -3.08
N SER A 164 -2.65 -12.81 -3.02
CA SER A 164 -2.13 -13.76 -2.04
C SER A 164 -0.62 -13.97 -2.19
N TRP A 165 -0.14 -14.06 -3.43
CA TRP A 165 1.29 -14.12 -3.73
C TRP A 165 2.01 -12.85 -3.31
N VAL A 166 1.47 -11.66 -3.63
CA VAL A 166 2.06 -10.38 -3.21
C VAL A 166 2.19 -10.31 -1.69
N GLY A 167 1.13 -10.65 -0.96
CA GLY A 167 1.13 -10.66 0.51
C GLY A 167 2.21 -11.59 1.07
N SER A 168 2.25 -12.83 0.58
CA SER A 168 3.25 -13.83 0.98
C SER A 168 4.67 -13.36 0.69
N TYR A 169 4.90 -12.75 -0.48
CA TYR A 169 6.21 -12.24 -0.89
C TYR A 169 6.70 -11.10 0.02
N LEU A 170 5.80 -10.20 0.43
CA LEU A 170 6.12 -9.13 1.37
C LEU A 170 6.40 -9.69 2.77
N ASP A 171 5.60 -10.64 3.25
CA ASP A 171 5.80 -11.29 4.54
C ASP A 171 7.13 -12.04 4.60
N ASP A 172 7.47 -12.82 3.58
CA ASP A 172 8.73 -13.55 3.50
C ASP A 172 9.92 -12.59 3.40
N THR A 173 9.75 -11.44 2.74
CA THR A 173 10.76 -10.38 2.73
C THR A 173 11.01 -9.82 4.14
N MET A 174 9.97 -9.62 4.95
CA MET A 174 10.13 -9.18 6.34
C MET A 174 10.76 -10.26 7.22
N ARG A 175 10.33 -11.52 7.07
CA ARG A 175 10.89 -12.66 7.82
C ARG A 175 12.38 -12.86 7.52
N ARG A 176 12.80 -12.72 6.25
CA ARG A 176 14.22 -12.75 5.86
C ARG A 176 15.06 -11.64 6.52
N ALA A 177 14.43 -10.52 6.85
CA ALA A 177 15.07 -9.44 7.62
C ALA A 177 15.09 -9.69 9.14
N GLY A 178 14.59 -10.83 9.61
CA GLY A 178 14.48 -11.17 11.03
C GLY A 178 13.32 -10.48 11.75
N LEU A 179 12.29 -10.04 11.02
CA LEU A 179 11.10 -9.40 11.58
C LEU A 179 9.88 -10.31 11.42
N ASP A 180 9.03 -10.34 12.44
CA ASP A 180 7.71 -10.96 12.33
C ASP A 180 6.70 -9.91 11.83
N PRO A 181 6.05 -10.11 10.65
CA PRO A 181 5.07 -9.19 10.09
C PRO A 181 3.93 -8.83 11.05
N ASP A 182 3.51 -9.80 11.87
CA ASP A 182 2.35 -9.72 12.76
C ASP A 182 2.74 -9.22 14.16
N GLU A 183 4.03 -9.00 14.41
CA GLU A 183 4.49 -8.44 15.67
C GLU A 183 3.93 -7.03 15.87
N ARG A 184 3.27 -6.81 17.00
CA ARG A 184 2.77 -5.49 17.39
C ARG A 184 3.87 -4.72 18.12
N VAL A 185 4.29 -3.62 17.52
CA VAL A 185 5.34 -2.74 18.06
C VAL A 185 4.82 -1.31 18.17
N THR A 186 5.35 -0.56 19.12
CA THR A 186 5.09 0.88 19.16
C THR A 186 5.94 1.63 18.14
N SER A 187 5.48 2.80 17.68
CA SER A 187 6.24 3.62 16.73
C SER A 187 7.65 3.93 17.25
N ARG A 188 7.81 4.17 18.56
CA ARG A 188 9.14 4.37 19.17
C ARG A 188 10.01 3.13 19.15
N GLN A 189 9.46 1.95 19.48
CA GLN A 189 10.22 0.70 19.47
C GLN A 189 10.71 0.36 18.06
N PHE A 190 9.84 0.54 17.06
CA PHE A 190 10.20 0.31 15.66
C PHE A 190 11.31 1.25 15.17
N LEU A 191 11.30 2.51 15.60
CA LEU A 191 12.36 3.48 15.30
C LEU A 191 13.68 3.15 16.03
N LYS A 192 13.64 2.66 17.28
CA LYS A 192 14.86 2.26 18.01
C LYS A 192 15.61 1.11 17.36
N ARG A 193 14.90 0.16 16.74
CA ARG A 193 15.52 -0.92 15.95
C ARG A 193 16.38 -0.39 14.79
N GLN A 194 16.20 0.87 14.39
CA GLN A 194 17.02 1.51 13.34
C GLN A 194 18.40 1.91 13.84
N THR A 195 18.53 2.30 15.10
CA THR A 195 19.79 2.84 15.65
C THR A 195 20.73 1.75 16.15
N GLY A 196 20.33 0.47 16.07
CA GLY A 196 21.09 -0.65 16.65
C GLY A 196 21.26 -0.53 18.17
N GLN A 197 20.47 0.34 18.81
CA GLN A 197 20.63 0.65 20.22
C GLN A 197 19.88 -0.42 21.03
N PRO A 198 20.57 -1.14 21.93
CA PRO A 198 19.93 -2.17 22.74
C PRO A 198 18.79 -1.56 23.56
N ASP A 199 17.68 -2.30 23.70
CA ASP A 199 16.54 -1.87 24.49
C ASP A 199 17.00 -1.59 25.93
N ALA A 200 16.91 -0.32 26.33
CA ALA A 200 17.10 0.03 27.73
C ALA A 200 16.00 -0.67 28.56
N PRO A 201 16.36 -1.34 29.67
CA PRO A 201 15.40 -2.10 30.47
C PRO A 201 14.22 -1.21 30.87
N THR A 202 13.02 -1.66 30.50
CA THR A 202 11.75 -0.93 30.63
C THR A 202 11.24 -0.82 32.06
N ASP A 203 12.08 -1.12 33.05
CA ASP A 203 11.66 -1.37 34.44
C ASP A 203 11.70 -0.13 35.34
N ARG A 204 11.54 1.07 34.77
CA ARG A 204 11.34 2.27 35.59
C ARG A 204 9.85 2.50 35.79
N PRO A 205 9.30 2.32 37.01
CA PRO A 205 7.93 2.72 37.30
C PRO A 205 7.77 4.20 36.95
N ARG A 206 6.71 4.52 36.20
CA ARG A 206 6.38 5.91 35.87
C ARG A 206 6.15 6.65 37.20
N PRO A 207 6.74 7.84 37.41
CA PRO A 207 6.42 8.64 38.58
C PRO A 207 4.93 9.01 38.50
N ILE A 208 4.14 8.48 39.43
CA ILE A 208 2.79 8.96 39.68
C ILE A 208 2.97 10.27 40.45
N GLY A 209 2.64 11.39 39.82
CA GLY A 209 2.56 12.68 40.50
C GLY A 209 3.75 13.60 40.25
N GLY A 210 3.58 14.56 39.37
CA GLY A 210 4.58 15.61 39.15
C GLY A 210 4.22 16.55 38.01
N ARG A 211 2.95 16.88 37.83
CA ARG A 211 2.52 17.80 36.76
C ARG A 211 1.47 18.80 37.27
N LEU A 212 1.79 19.50 38.34
CA LEU A 212 1.00 20.66 38.81
C LEU A 212 1.83 21.80 39.43
N ALA A 213 3.18 21.77 39.40
CA ALA A 213 3.99 22.78 40.09
C ALA A 213 4.41 24.00 39.25
N ASN A 214 4.27 23.99 37.92
CA ASN A 214 4.83 25.07 37.08
C ASN A 214 3.80 26.09 36.56
N TYR A 215 2.57 26.11 37.08
CA TYR A 215 1.54 27.06 36.65
C TYR A 215 1.33 28.26 37.60
N LEU A 216 2.11 28.38 38.68
CA LEU A 216 1.93 29.43 39.71
C LEU A 216 3.14 30.35 39.92
N ALA A 217 4.16 30.30 39.07
CA ALA A 217 5.32 31.19 39.17
C ALA A 217 5.63 31.83 37.81
N GLY A 218 4.91 32.91 37.47
CA GLY A 218 5.19 33.65 36.24
C GLY A 218 4.12 34.64 35.81
N GLN A 219 3.54 35.41 36.73
CA GLN A 219 2.79 36.64 36.41
C GLN A 219 3.33 37.80 37.26
N SER A 220 4.14 38.66 36.63
CA SER A 220 4.24 40.11 36.91
C SER A 220 4.82 40.74 35.63
N ALA A 221 4.00 41.33 34.77
CA ALA A 221 3.57 42.73 34.81
C ALA A 221 4.72 43.70 34.45
N THR A 222 4.68 44.18 33.21
CA THR A 222 4.95 45.59 32.84
C THR A 222 4.10 45.94 31.62
N ASP A 223 3.06 46.72 31.89
CA ASP A 223 2.46 47.74 31.01
C ASP A 223 3.55 48.76 30.61
N GLU A 224 3.54 49.27 29.36
CA GLU A 224 3.16 50.67 29.04
C GLU A 224 3.47 51.08 27.59
N SER A 225 2.53 51.87 27.06
CA SER A 225 2.54 52.87 25.97
C SER A 225 2.86 52.48 24.52
N ASP A 226 1.79 52.48 23.71
CA ASP A 226 1.50 53.44 22.63
C ASP A 226 2.68 54.16 21.95
N GLU A 227 2.75 54.08 20.61
CA GLU A 227 2.69 55.24 19.71
C GLU A 227 2.68 54.83 18.22
N ASP A 228 1.64 55.30 17.54
CA ASP A 228 1.62 55.99 16.24
C ASP A 228 1.94 55.37 14.86
N GLU A 229 0.95 55.64 13.99
CA GLU A 229 0.99 56.13 12.61
C GLU A 229 1.63 55.32 11.45
N LYS A 230 0.75 54.62 10.71
CA LYS A 230 0.25 54.94 9.33
C LYS A 230 1.25 55.04 8.13
N PRO A 231 0.74 55.07 6.86
CA PRO A 231 1.14 54.12 5.81
C PRO A 231 1.76 54.77 4.56
N THR A 232 2.47 53.99 3.74
CA THR A 232 2.72 54.21 2.31
C THR A 232 3.11 52.85 1.71
N GLY A 233 2.79 52.41 0.50
CA GLY A 233 2.23 53.01 -0.71
C GLY A 233 2.87 52.30 -1.93
N ASN A 234 2.02 51.84 -2.86
CA ASN A 234 2.25 51.59 -4.30
C ASN A 234 3.22 50.48 -4.80
N ASP A 235 2.64 49.43 -5.40
CA ASP A 235 2.65 49.02 -6.84
C ASP A 235 3.78 49.51 -7.78
N PRO A 236 3.93 48.96 -9.02
CA PRO A 236 4.06 47.56 -9.47
C PRO A 236 5.18 47.41 -10.55
N ALA A 237 5.44 46.18 -11.02
CA ALA A 237 5.89 45.86 -12.39
C ALA A 237 5.72 44.36 -12.67
#